data_AF-A0A947U3Y7-F1
#
_entry.id   AF-A0A947U3Y7-F1
#
_cell.length_a   1.000
_cell.length_b   1.000
_cell.length_c   1.000
_cell.angle_alpha   90.00
_cell.angle_beta   90.00
_cell.angle_gamma   90.00
#
_symmetry.space_group_name_H-M   'P 1'
#
loop_
_entity.id
_entity.type
_entity.pdbx_description
1 polymer ?
#
loop_
_entity_poly.entity_id
_entity_poly.type
_entity_poly.pdbx_seq_one_letter_code
_entity_poly.pdbx_strand_id
1 'polypeptide(L)' 'MSNKSQVAAPQPTLEEVVLEKAHEHAGKKHKAGDTINVTADQKAWLTKQGVIGGKQEEQSNG' A
#
# COMPACT_ATOMS: atom_id res chain seq x y z
N MET A 1 3.19 -41.63 8.88
CA MET A 1 3.63 -40.29 9.36
C MET A 1 2.80 -39.26 8.63
N SER A 2 2.03 -38.47 9.37
CA SER A 2 1.03 -37.54 8.84
C SER A 2 1.70 -36.30 8.24
N ASN A 3 1.84 -36.22 6.91
CA ASN A 3 2.17 -34.95 6.26
C ASN A 3 0.91 -34.10 6.21
N LYS A 4 0.74 -33.23 7.22
CA LYS A 4 -0.13 -32.06 7.12
C LYS A 4 0.45 -31.17 6.03
N SER A 5 -0.15 -31.20 4.85
CA SER A 5 0.02 -30.17 3.84
C SER A 5 -0.42 -28.85 4.46
N GLN A 6 0.56 -28.10 4.97
CA GLN A 6 0.38 -26.75 5.43
C GLN A 6 0.10 -25.91 4.19
N VAL A 7 -1.18 -25.73 3.90
CA VAL A 7 -1.66 -24.80 2.87
C VAL A 7 -1.14 -23.43 3.31
N ALA A 8 -0.10 -22.96 2.63
CA ALA A 8 0.40 -21.60 2.82
C ALA A 8 -0.78 -20.66 2.53
N ALA A 9 -1.26 -19.98 3.58
CA ALA A 9 -2.27 -18.95 3.41
C ALA A 9 -1.75 -17.93 2.39
N PRO A 10 -2.59 -17.44 1.47
CA PRO A 10 -2.18 -16.42 0.52
C PRO A 10 -1.68 -15.20 1.31
N GLN A 11 -0.39 -14.90 1.17
CA GLN A 11 0.20 -13.72 1.78
C GLN A 11 -0.49 -12.50 1.15
N PRO A 12 -0.97 -11.54 1.95
CA PRO A 12 -1.58 -10.33 1.40
C PRO A 12 -0.54 -9.60 0.55
N THR A 13 -0.83 -9.43 -0.74
CA THR A 13 0.00 -8.62 -1.64
C THR A 13 -0.06 -7.18 -1.18
N LEU A 14 1.07 -6.66 -0.73
CA LEU A 14 1.24 -5.25 -0.44
C LEU A 14 1.59 -4.51 -1.74
N GLU A 15 0.91 -3.40 -1.97
CA GLU A 15 1.16 -2.47 -3.05
C GLU A 15 1.84 -1.23 -2.51
N GLU A 16 2.86 -0.79 -3.23
CA GLU A 16 3.58 0.43 -2.94
C GLU A 16 2.77 1.64 -3.44
N VAL A 17 2.47 2.59 -2.55
CA VAL A 17 1.70 3.80 -2.87
C VAL A 17 2.39 5.04 -2.33
N VAL A 18 2.32 6.13 -3.09
CA VAL A 18 2.83 7.44 -2.66
C VAL A 18 1.70 8.22 -1.99
N LEU A 19 1.98 8.75 -0.81
CA LEU A 19 1.08 9.59 -0.05
C LEU A 19 1.03 11.01 -0.63
N GLU A 20 -0.16 11.51 -0.93
CA GLU A 20 -0.39 12.91 -1.31
C GLU A 20 -0.47 13.83 -0.08
N LYS A 21 -0.77 13.25 1.08
CA LYS A 21 -0.96 13.97 2.34
C LYS A 21 -0.24 13.25 3.47
N ALA A 22 0.11 14.01 4.49
CA ALA A 22 0.63 13.41 5.72
C ALA A 22 -0.40 12.43 6.30
N HIS A 23 0.04 11.21 6.57
CA HIS A 23 -0.81 10.11 7.04
C HIS A 23 -0.07 9.26 8.04
N GLU A 24 -0.76 8.75 9.05
CA GLU A 24 -0.19 7.81 10.00
C GLU A 24 -0.49 6.38 9.54
N HIS A 25 0.56 5.64 9.18
CA HIS A 25 0.46 4.26 8.73
C HIS A 25 1.30 3.35 9.63
N ALA A 26 0.72 2.24 10.10
CA ALA A 26 1.37 1.29 11.02
C ALA A 26 1.99 1.96 12.28
N GLY A 27 1.35 3.02 12.81
CA GLY A 27 1.83 3.78 13.96
C GLY A 27 3.01 4.71 13.68
N LYS A 28 3.40 4.88 12.40
CA LYS A 28 4.40 5.85 11.96
C LYS A 28 3.73 6.98 11.20
N LYS A 29 4.13 8.21 11.50
CA LYS A 29 3.72 9.38 10.72
C LYS A 29 4.56 9.46 9.45
N HIS A 30 3.89 9.47 8.31
CA HIS A 30 4.46 9.69 7.00
C HIS A 30 4.04 11.05 6.49
N LYS A 31 4.91 11.72 5.74
CA LYS A 31 4.61 13.01 5.09
C LYS A 31 4.04 12.78 3.69
N ALA A 32 3.48 13.83 3.11
CA ALA A 32 3.19 13.85 1.68
C ALA A 32 4.50 13.60 0.89
N GLY A 33 4.41 12.84 -0.19
CA GLY A 33 5.50 12.32 -0.99
C GLY A 33 6.17 11.05 -0.44
N ASP A 34 5.83 10.61 0.78
CA ASP A 34 6.37 9.35 1.29
C ASP A 34 5.67 8.16 0.65
N THR A 35 6.46 7.13 0.41
CA THR A 35 6.00 5.87 -0.11
C THR A 35 5.73 4.88 1.03
N ILE A 36 4.55 4.25 1.01
CA ILE A 36 4.15 3.22 1.99
C ILE A 36 3.66 1.95 1.28
N ASN A 37 3.79 0.82 1.96
CA ASN A 37 3.30 -0.47 1.46
C ASN A 37 1.98 -0.80 2.15
N VAL A 38 0.91 -0.93 1.36
CA VAL A 38 -0.46 -1.12 1.85
C VAL A 38 -1.14 -2.26 1.12
N THR A 39 -2.15 -2.88 1.73
CA THR A 39 -2.97 -3.86 0.98
C THR A 39 -3.85 -3.17 -0.06
N ALA A 40 -4.38 -3.93 -1.02
CA ALA A 40 -5.33 -3.40 -2.02
C ALA A 40 -6.55 -2.70 -1.36
N ASP A 41 -7.08 -3.26 -0.26
CA ASP A 41 -8.17 -2.64 0.50
C ASP A 41 -7.76 -1.32 1.14
N GLN A 42 -6.56 -1.25 1.72
CA GLN A 42 -6.02 -0.04 2.31
C GLN A 42 -5.73 1.02 1.23
N LYS A 43 -5.21 0.62 0.07
CA LYS A 43 -5.05 1.49 -1.10
C LYS A 43 -6.40 2.10 -1.50
N ALA A 44 -7.43 1.28 -1.69
CA ALA A 44 -8.77 1.77 -2.03
C ALA A 44 -9.32 2.75 -0.96
N TRP A 45 -9.10 2.45 0.32
CA TRP A 45 -9.49 3.33 1.43
C TRP A 45 -8.73 4.67 1.38
N LEU A 46 -7.41 4.65 1.22
CA LEU A 46 -6.57 5.84 1.11
C LEU A 46 -6.95 6.69 -0.11
N THR A 47 -7.25 6.06 -1.25
CA THR A 47 -7.72 6.75 -2.45
C THR A 47 -9.07 7.44 -2.19
N LYS A 48 -10.01 6.74 -1.53
CA LYS A 48 -11.30 7.30 -1.15
C LYS A 48 -11.18 8.46 -0.16
N GLN A 49 -10.18 8.42 0.73
CA GLN A 49 -9.87 9.53 1.64
C GLN A 49 -9.13 10.68 0.95
N GLY A 50 -8.68 10.51 -0.30
CA GLY A 50 -7.82 11.46 -1.00
C GLY A 50 -6.48 11.66 -0.28
N VAL A 51 -5.97 10.60 0.34
CA VAL A 51 -4.64 10.49 0.96
C VAL A 51 -3.61 10.01 -0.06
N ILE A 52 -4.04 9.21 -1.04
CA ILE A 52 -3.28 8.82 -2.24
C ILE A 52 -4.14 9.10 -3.48
N GLY A 53 -3.54 9.17 -4.67
CA GLY A 53 -4.29 9.30 -5.93
C GLY A 53 -4.23 10.68 -6.61
N GLY A 54 -3.35 11.57 -6.14
CA GLY A 54 -2.87 12.68 -6.97
C GLY A 54 -1.84 12.11 -7.94
N LYS A 55 -2.21 12.03 -9.23
CA LYS A 55 -1.32 11.79 -10.37
C LYS A 55 0.00 11.06 -10.06
N GLN A 56 -0.04 9.72 -9.99
CA GLN A 56 1.05 8.94 -10.59
C GLN A 56 0.79 8.87 -12.10
N GLU A 57 0.80 10.03 -12.77
CA GLU A 57 1.07 10.10 -14.20
C GLU A 57 2.48 10.67 -14.33
N GLU A 58 3.29 9.99 -15.13
CA GLU A 58 4.66 10.34 -15.55
C GLU A 58 5.80 10.09 -14.56
N GLN A 59 6.09 8.81 -14.33
CA GLN A 59 7.47 8.34 -14.46
C GLN A 59 7.64 7.69 -15.84
N SER A 60 7.54 8.50 -16.91
CA SER A 60 8.10 8.14 -18.21
C SER A 60 9.47 8.82 -18.29
N ASN A 61 10.51 8.13 -17.82
CA ASN A 61 11.86 8.52 -18.19
C ASN A 61 12.02 8.19 -19.68
N GLY A 62 11.99 9.22 -20.52
CA GLY A 62 12.49 9.17 -21.89
C GLY A 62 14.00 9.04 -21.96
#